data_AF-A0A389MS53-F1
#
_entry.id   AF-A0A389MS53-F1
#
_cell.length_a   1.000
_cell.length_b   1.000
_cell.length_c   1.000
_cell.angle_alpha   90.00
_cell.angle_beta   90.00
_cell.angle_gamma   90.00
#
_symmetry.space_group_name_H-M   'P 1'
#
loop_
_entity.id
_entity.type
_entity.pdbx_description
1 polymer ?
#
loop_
_entity_poly.entity_id
_entity_poly.type
_entity_poly.pdbx_seq_one_letter_code
_entity_poly.pdbx_strand_id
1 'polypeptide(L)' 'MSRRLTDSDVRRCLASAVELAGGQAAWGRRHGLQQSHVAKLVAGQRALSPRVLAALGLRELPPVYEPAETRQ' A
#
# COMPACT_ATOMS: atom_id res chain seq x y z
N MET A 1 14.55 -13.46 -9.46
CA MET A 1 13.08 -13.32 -9.60
C MET A 1 12.60 -12.25 -8.63
N SER A 2 11.94 -11.20 -9.12
CA SER A 2 11.41 -10.14 -8.25
C SER A 2 10.17 -10.65 -7.50
N ARG A 3 10.20 -10.60 -6.17
CA ARG A 3 9.05 -10.98 -5.33
C ARG A 3 7.91 -10.00 -5.56
N ARG A 4 6.73 -10.51 -5.95
CA ARG A 4 5.48 -9.72 -6.00
C ARG A 4 4.89 -9.66 -4.60
N LEU A 5 4.34 -8.50 -4.23
CA LEU A 5 3.66 -8.28 -2.96
C LEU A 5 2.16 -8.18 -3.20
N THR A 6 1.39 -8.82 -2.34
CA THR A 6 -0.06 -8.64 -2.30
C THR A 6 -0.43 -7.38 -1.51
N ASP A 7 -1.67 -6.92 -1.64
CA ASP A 7 -2.19 -5.78 -0.85
C ASP A 7 -1.96 -5.98 0.66
N SER A 8 -2.20 -7.20 1.15
CA SER A 8 -1.98 -7.57 2.55
C SER A 8 -0.50 -7.52 2.96
N ASP A 9 0.41 -7.89 2.07
CA ASP A 9 1.85 -7.74 2.31
C ASP A 9 2.23 -6.26 2.43
N VAL A 10 1.73 -5.43 1.53
CA VAL A 10 2.03 -3.99 1.54
C VAL A 10 1.45 -3.32 2.79
N ARG A 11 0.26 -3.72 3.25
CA ARG A 11 -0.32 -3.22 4.51
C ARG A 11 0.51 -3.62 5.73
N ARG A 12 1.08 -4.83 5.74
CA ARG A 12 2.05 -5.24 6.78
C ARG A 12 3.31 -4.38 6.74
N CYS A 13 3.86 -4.14 5.55
CA CYS A 13 5.00 -3.22 5.39
C CYS A 13 4.67 -1.81 5.88
N LEU A 14 3.46 -1.30 5.57
CA LEU A 14 3.00 0.00 6.05
C LEU A 14 2.92 0.04 7.57
N ALA A 15 2.33 -0.98 8.21
CA ALA A 15 2.25 -1.08 9.66
C ALA A 15 3.64 -1.09 10.30
N SER A 16 4.58 -1.89 9.79
CA SER A 16 5.96 -1.88 10.28
C SER A 16 6.66 -0.53 10.09
N ALA A 17 6.47 0.12 8.94
CA ALA A 17 7.05 1.43 8.68
C ALA A 17 6.48 2.52 9.61
N VAL A 18 5.20 2.40 9.96
CA VAL A 18 4.51 3.25 10.94
C VAL A 18 5.11 3.07 12.33
N GLU A 19 5.31 1.84 12.79
CA GLU A 19 5.93 1.55 14.09
C GLU A 19 7.36 2.10 14.15
N LEU A 20 8.18 1.85 13.12
CA LEU A 20 9.54 2.36 13.03
C LEU A 20 9.63 3.90 13.00
N ALA A 21 8.58 4.57 12.55
CA ALA A 21 8.51 6.03 12.56
C ALA A 21 8.04 6.62 13.91
N GLY A 22 7.67 5.78 14.88
CA GLY A 22 7.08 6.23 16.15
C GLY A 22 5.57 6.47 16.08
N GLY A 23 4.88 5.81 15.15
CA GLY A 23 3.43 5.81 15.04
C GLY A 23 2.88 6.55 13.80
N GLN A 24 1.57 6.44 13.62
CA GLN A 24 0.88 6.86 12.38
C GLN A 24 0.99 8.37 12.13
N ALA A 25 0.95 9.18 13.20
CA ALA A 25 1.09 10.62 13.09
C ALA A 25 2.49 11.04 12.62
N ALA A 26 3.53 10.41 13.19
CA ALA A 26 4.91 10.70 12.82
C ALA A 26 5.20 10.26 11.38
N TRP A 27 4.77 9.05 10.99
CA TRP A 27 4.89 8.56 9.63
C TRP A 27 4.11 9.43 8.63
N GLY A 28 2.88 9.80 8.98
CA GLY A 28 2.04 10.67 8.18
C GLY A 28 2.69 12.03 7.94
N ARG A 29 3.16 12.71 8.99
CA ARG A 29 3.86 14.01 8.89
C ARG A 29 5.08 13.94 7.96
N ARG A 30 5.90 12.89 8.10
CA ARG A 30 7.10 12.69 7.25
C ARG A 30 6.76 12.61 5.76
N HIS A 31 5.58 12.10 5.42
CA HIS A 31 5.14 11.87 4.04
C HIS A 31 4.02 12.80 3.57
N GLY A 32 3.67 13.82 4.37
CA GLY A 32 2.59 14.78 4.08
C GLY A 32 1.19 14.17 4.06
N LEU A 33 0.92 13.18 4.91
CA LEU A 33 -0.35 12.48 5.04
C LEU A 33 -0.96 12.68 6.42
N GLN A 34 -2.29 12.78 6.47
CA GLN A 34 -3.01 12.86 7.74
C GLN A 34 -3.00 11.53 8.48
N GLN A 35 -2.86 11.56 9.80
CA GLN A 35 -2.85 10.35 10.65
C GLN A 35 -4.10 9.48 10.44
N SER A 36 -5.28 10.08 10.35
CA SER A 36 -6.54 9.37 10.12
C SER A 36 -6.62 8.72 8.74
N HIS A 37 -5.91 9.26 7.74
CA HIS A 37 -5.78 8.64 6.43
C HIS A 37 -4.87 7.40 6.52
N VAL A 38 -3.72 7.51 7.20
CA VAL A 38 -2.81 6.38 7.45
C VAL A 38 -3.53 5.25 8.20
N ALA A 39 -4.33 5.58 9.22
CA ALA A 39 -5.12 4.60 9.97
C ALA A 39 -6.06 3.78 9.06
N LYS A 40 -6.78 4.45 8.15
CA LYS A 40 -7.68 3.79 7.19
C LYS A 40 -6.95 2.89 6.20
N LEU A 41 -5.72 3.27 5.80
CA LEU A 41 -4.88 2.44 4.93
C LEU A 41 -4.37 1.19 5.66
N VAL A 42 -3.92 1.33 6.91
CA VAL A 42 -3.51 0.17 7.72
C VAL A 42 -4.69 -0.77 7.95
N ALA A 43 -5.88 -0.22 8.23
CA ALA A 43 -7.09 -1.00 8.51
C ALA A 43 -7.75 -1.65 7.29
N GLY A 44 -7.20 -1.52 6.07
CA GLY A 44 -7.82 -2.10 4.88
C GLY A 44 -9.00 -1.30 4.30
N GLN A 45 -9.43 -0.23 4.96
CA GLN A 45 -10.64 0.54 4.61
C GLN A 45 -10.45 1.46 3.40
N ARG A 46 -9.21 1.65 2.96
CA ARG A 46 -8.85 2.43 1.77
C ARG A 46 -7.79 1.70 0.95
N ALA A 47 -7.88 1.86 -0.37
CA ALA A 47 -6.85 1.40 -1.30
C ALA A 47 -5.53 2.14 -1.07
N LEU A 48 -4.42 1.45 -1.29
CA LEU A 48 -3.08 2.02 -1.20
C LEU A 48 -2.84 2.91 -2.41
N SER A 49 -2.59 4.19 -2.18
CA SER A 49 -2.32 5.12 -3.28
C SER A 49 -0.89 4.99 -3.80
N PRO A 50 -0.60 5.37 -5.06
CA PRO A 50 0.76 5.37 -5.60
C PRO A 50 1.75 6.17 -4.75
N ARG A 51 1.31 7.26 -4.11
CA ARG A 51 2.12 8.05 -3.18
C ARG A 51 2.55 7.24 -1.96
N VAL A 52 1.64 6.44 -1.39
CA VAL A 52 1.94 5.58 -0.24
C VAL A 52 2.87 4.44 -0.65
N LEU A 53 2.65 3.84 -1.82
CA LEU A 53 3.54 2.82 -2.38
C LEU A 53 4.96 3.38 -2.57
N ALA A 54 5.10 4.56 -3.18
CA ALA A 54 6.38 5.21 -3.37
C ALA A 54 7.09 5.51 -2.03
N ALA A 55 6.35 5.95 -1.01
CA ALA A 55 6.88 6.16 0.34
C ALA A 55 7.40 4.88 1.01
N LEU A 56 6.97 3.70 0.55
CA LEU A 56 7.44 2.38 0.97
C LEU A 56 8.49 1.79 0.01
N GLY A 57 8.92 2.53 -1.02
CA GLY A 57 9.84 2.04 -2.06
C GLY A 57 9.20 1.03 -3.01
N LEU A 58 7.87 1.04 -3.13
CA LEU A 58 7.09 0.14 -3.96
C LEU A 58 6.48 0.87 -5.15
N ARG A 59 6.19 0.12 -6.20
CA ARG A 59 5.40 0.58 -7.35
C ARG A 59 4.28 -0.42 -7.64
N GLU A 60 3.12 0.10 -7.99
CA GLU A 60 2.03 -0.71 -8.50
C GLU A 60 2.37 -1.19 -9.92
N LEU A 61 2.04 -2.44 -10.23
CA LEU A 61 2.12 -2.95 -11.59
C LEU A 61 0.76 -2.73 -12.27
N PRO A 62 0.73 -2.42 -13.58
CA PRO A 62 -0.52 -2.33 -14.31
C PRO A 62 -1.32 -3.62 -14.19
N PRO A 63 -2.65 -3.54 -14.13
CA PRO A 63 -3.48 -4.73 -14.19
C PRO A 63 -3.23 -5.48 -15.49
N VAL A 64 -3.08 -6.80 -15.39
CA VAL A 64 -2.92 -7.70 -16.52
C VAL A 64 -4.23 -8.45 -16.70
N TYR A 65 -4.75 -8.45 -17.91
CA TYR A 65 -6.03 -9.08 -18.27
C TYR A 65 -5.77 -10.18 -19.28
N GLU A 66 -6.49 -11.29 -19.15
CA GLU A 66 -6.52 -12.38 -20.12
C GLU A 66 -7.93 -12.51 -20.71
N PRO A 67 -8.09 -13.05 -21.93
CA PRO A 67 -9.41 -13.27 -22.51
C PRO A 67 -10.24 -14.20 -21.62
N ALA A 68 -11.44 -13.76 -21.23
CA ALA A 68 -12.45 -14.67 -20.71
C ALA A 68 -12.86 -15.58 -21.89
N GLU A 69 -12.50 -16.86 -21.82
CA GLU A 69 -12.69 -17.86 -22.87
C GLU A 69 -13.97 -17.60 -23.69
N THR A 70 -13.83 -17.44 -25.00
CA THR A 70 -14.98 -17.38 -25.90
C THR A 70 -15.68 -18.73 -25.82
N ARG A 71 -16.75 -18.81 -25.02
CA ARG A 71 -17.69 -19.92 -25.07
C ARG A 71 -18.23 -19.98 -26.49
N GLN A 72 -17.77 -20.97 -27.26
CA GLN A 72 -18.45 -21.43 -28.47
C GLN A 72 -19.62 -22.33 -28.07
#